data_AF-A0A194VHZ4-F1
#
_entry.id   AF-A0A194VHZ4-F1
#
_cell.length_a   1.000
_cell.length_b   1.000
_cell.length_c   1.000
_cell.angle_alpha   90.00
_cell.angle_beta   90.00
_cell.angle_gamma   90.00
#
_symmetry.space_group_name_H-M   'P 1'
#
loop_
_entity.id
_entity.type
_entity.pdbx_description
1 polymer ?
#
loop_
_entity_poly.entity_id
_entity_poly.type
_entity_poly.pdbx_seq_one_letter_code
_entity_poly.pdbx_strand_id
1 'polypeptide(L)'
;MAGQSHIQYMLDPRQLDLGTVSELFSDQAMTAFDNDRVMFFDFSKYGALSSVLTKWGRESQRQPLPNRALLQIFKCLVRACMDLESPRNGTLPIVHFDFEPSNFLFGDRDDAEHPIMPLLRVSDFGLAEEMPADLQDLQQTTFIWNLRWRAKALWFLPEQFSEDWDYINQHPLAENVNTHGEVAGRFGPASNIYHVGLAIWCCITGQMPMLPTKPTTFRDDDGTMCYSYGCDILDDGQYGSVDREIRRAVVRCLVEEPRRRPKAQDLLDLCERRITAAAQRDGDTDQDFDRWCSQTFRDPPMPESLAALNPGNLSDGPIDPFQ
;
A
#
# COMPACT_ATOMS: atom_id res chain seq x y z
N MET A 1 12.62 -24.82 -0.46
CA MET A 1 13.87 -24.68 0.34
C MET A 1 13.71 -23.44 1.20
N ALA A 2 14.26 -23.51 2.42
CA ALA A 2 13.98 -22.67 3.59
C ALA A 2 13.76 -21.16 3.33
N GLY A 3 12.72 -20.62 3.97
CA GLY A 3 12.44 -19.19 4.03
C GLY A 3 13.61 -18.43 4.65
N GLN A 4 14.07 -17.41 3.95
CA GLN A 4 15.05 -16.47 4.46
C GLN A 4 14.32 -15.43 5.30
N SER A 5 14.41 -15.56 6.62
CA SER A 5 14.07 -14.47 7.53
C SER A 5 15.13 -13.39 7.41
N HIS A 6 14.80 -12.25 6.80
CA HIS A 6 15.61 -11.05 6.89
C HIS A 6 15.52 -10.53 8.33
N ILE A 7 16.61 -10.67 9.08
CA ILE A 7 16.71 -10.14 10.44
C ILE A 7 17.08 -8.66 10.30
N GLN A 8 16.12 -7.77 10.58
CA GLN A 8 16.35 -6.33 10.63
C GLN A 8 16.98 -5.99 12.00
N TYR A 9 18.28 -5.69 12.01
CA TYR A 9 18.94 -5.17 13.20
C TYR A 9 18.72 -3.65 13.26
N MET A 10 17.88 -3.19 14.19
CA MET A 10 17.91 -1.80 14.64
C MET A 10 19.08 -1.62 15.61
N LEU A 11 20.12 -0.95 15.16
CA LEU A 11 21.25 -0.60 16.00
C LEU A 11 20.95 0.73 16.73
N ASP A 12 21.07 0.75 18.06
CA ASP A 12 20.99 2.00 18.85
C ASP A 12 22.28 2.80 18.61
N PRO A 13 22.21 4.02 18.04
CA PRO A 13 23.39 4.84 17.78
C PRO A 13 24.20 5.15 19.03
N ARG A 14 23.62 5.06 20.23
CA ARG A 14 24.31 5.30 21.51
C ARG A 14 25.04 4.08 22.06
N GLN A 15 24.75 2.89 21.55
CA GLN A 15 25.40 1.63 21.96
C GLN A 15 26.54 1.24 21.02
N LEU A 16 26.69 1.98 19.93
CA LEU A 16 27.78 1.85 19.00
C LEU A 16 28.76 3.00 19.25
N ASP A 17 29.87 2.71 19.92
CA ASP A 17 31.08 3.55 19.85
C ASP A 17 31.73 3.35 18.47
N LEU A 18 30.94 3.60 17.44
CA LEU A 18 31.41 3.76 16.08
C LEU A 18 31.65 5.24 15.99
N GLY A 19 32.90 5.64 15.73
CA GLY A 19 33.25 7.05 15.65
C GLY A 19 32.52 7.74 14.50
N THR A 20 33.18 8.67 13.81
CA THR A 20 32.50 9.39 12.72
C THR A 20 31.92 8.40 11.70
N VAL A 21 30.78 8.71 11.05
CA VAL A 21 30.18 7.86 10.00
C VAL A 21 31.21 7.42 8.95
N SER A 22 32.26 8.22 8.75
CA SER A 22 33.46 7.89 7.95
C SER A 22 34.23 6.64 8.39
N GLU A 23 34.25 6.29 9.68
CA GLU A 23 34.96 5.13 10.24
C GLU A 23 34.17 3.82 10.04
N LEU A 24 32.84 3.92 10.00
CA LEU A 24 31.92 2.83 9.64
C LEU A 24 32.12 2.34 8.20
N PHE A 25 32.55 3.25 7.31
CA PHE A 25 32.91 2.95 5.92
C PHE A 25 34.40 2.68 5.72
N SER A 26 35.18 2.52 6.78
CA SER A 26 36.58 2.08 6.64
C SER A 26 36.63 0.62 6.18
N ASP A 27 37.63 0.28 5.36
CA ASP A 27 37.83 -1.08 4.82
C ASP A 27 37.87 -2.17 5.91
N GLN A 28 38.23 -1.81 7.15
CA GLN A 28 38.29 -2.69 8.31
C GLN A 28 36.92 -2.95 8.97
N ALA A 29 36.00 -1.98 8.98
CA ALA A 29 34.66 -2.15 9.52
C ALA A 29 33.76 -2.92 8.52
N MET A 30 33.91 -2.64 7.22
CA MET A 30 33.21 -3.34 6.14
C MET A 30 33.65 -4.80 5.95
N THR A 31 34.81 -5.22 6.46
CA THR A 31 35.23 -6.63 6.42
C THR A 31 34.68 -7.46 7.59
N ALA A 32 34.15 -6.83 8.64
CA ALA A 32 33.57 -7.52 9.81
C ALA A 32 32.09 -7.87 9.63
N PHE A 33 31.38 -7.16 8.74
CA PHE A 33 30.01 -7.48 8.36
C PHE A 33 30.00 -8.29 7.07
N ASP A 34 29.15 -9.31 7.00
CA ASP A 34 28.86 -10.01 5.75
C ASP A 34 28.13 -9.00 4.84
N ASN A 35 28.88 -8.34 3.95
CA ASN A 35 28.41 -7.21 3.14
C ASN A 35 27.19 -7.53 2.28
N ASP A 36 26.92 -8.82 2.04
CA ASP A 36 25.76 -9.30 1.29
C ASP A 36 24.46 -9.33 2.13
N ARG A 37 24.50 -8.98 3.43
CA ARG A 37 23.36 -9.11 4.36
C ARG A 37 23.00 -7.86 5.14
N VAL A 38 23.71 -6.76 4.95
CA VAL A 38 23.46 -5.50 5.65
C VAL A 38 23.02 -4.45 4.64
N MET A 39 21.84 -3.89 4.86
CA MET A 39 21.30 -2.78 4.07
C MET A 39 21.14 -1.56 4.96
N PHE A 40 21.60 -0.41 4.48
CA PHE A 40 21.46 0.88 5.16
C PHE A 40 20.31 1.66 4.53
N PHE A 41 19.42 2.19 5.37
CA PHE A 41 18.27 2.99 4.95
C PHE A 41 18.18 4.28 5.77
N ASP A 42 17.54 5.29 5.20
CA ASP A 42 17.12 6.47 5.95
C ASP A 42 16.22 6.07 7.12
N PHE A 43 16.51 6.61 8.30
CA PHE A 43 15.71 6.35 9.48
C PHE A 43 14.35 7.05 9.38
N SER A 44 13.27 6.26 9.37
CA SER A 44 11.90 6.75 9.31
C SER A 44 11.38 7.06 10.72
N LYS A 45 11.71 8.26 11.21
CA LYS A 45 11.52 8.67 12.61
C LYS A 45 10.09 8.63 13.14
N TYR A 46 9.09 8.66 12.27
CA TYR A 46 7.68 8.64 12.65
C TYR A 46 7.02 7.27 12.48
N GLY A 47 7.79 6.26 12.07
CA GLY A 47 7.30 4.90 11.89
C GLY A 47 6.38 4.71 10.69
N ALA A 48 5.66 3.59 10.70
CA ALA A 48 4.81 3.17 9.62
C ALA A 48 3.38 3.73 9.71
N LEU A 49 2.66 3.74 8.59
CA LEU A 49 1.24 4.12 8.54
C LEU A 49 0.38 3.19 9.42
N SER A 50 0.73 1.91 9.57
CA SER A 50 0.07 0.98 10.51
C SER A 50 0.07 1.51 11.95
N SER A 51 1.19 2.05 12.40
CA SER A 51 1.37 2.63 13.72
C SER A 51 0.56 3.91 13.88
N VAL A 52 0.52 4.75 12.83
CA VAL A 52 -0.30 5.97 12.78
C VAL A 52 -1.79 5.64 12.88
N LEU A 53 -2.27 4.66 12.11
CA LEU A 53 -3.67 4.22 12.13
C LEU A 53 -4.05 3.65 13.50
N THR A 54 -3.16 2.87 14.12
CA THR A 54 -3.38 2.32 15.46
C THR A 54 -3.50 3.43 16.51
N LYS A 55 -2.62 4.42 16.46
CA LYS A 55 -2.65 5.58 17.36
C LYS A 55 -3.91 6.39 17.16
N TRP A 56 -4.21 6.78 15.92
CA TRP A 56 -5.39 7.57 15.59
C TRP A 56 -6.68 6.86 15.98
N GLY A 57 -6.83 5.58 15.67
CA GLY A 57 -8.03 4.82 16.00
C GLY A 57 -8.35 4.79 17.50
N ARG A 58 -7.33 4.85 18.38
CA ARG A 58 -7.49 4.97 19.84
C ARG A 58 -7.93 6.37 20.27
N GLU A 59 -7.37 7.41 19.65
CA GLU A 59 -7.60 8.81 20.03
C GLU A 59 -8.89 9.38 19.43
N SER A 60 -9.25 8.96 18.22
CA SER A 60 -10.37 9.50 17.45
C SER A 60 -11.65 8.70 17.56
N GLN A 61 -11.69 7.63 18.38
CA GLN A 61 -12.80 6.69 18.43
C GLN A 61 -13.11 6.05 17.05
N ARG A 62 -12.06 5.73 16.28
CA ARG A 62 -12.13 5.17 14.91
C ARG A 62 -12.83 6.08 13.89
N GLN A 63 -12.74 7.39 14.06
CA GLN A 63 -13.15 8.33 13.01
C GLN A 63 -12.16 8.28 11.83
N PRO A 64 -12.62 8.56 10.60
CA PRO A 64 -11.76 8.67 9.42
C PRO A 64 -10.62 9.67 9.63
N LEU A 65 -9.49 9.49 8.91
CA LEU A 65 -8.48 10.54 8.83
C LEU A 65 -9.06 11.83 8.20
N PRO A 66 -8.54 13.02 8.55
CA PRO A 66 -8.93 14.26 7.89
C PRO A 66 -8.73 14.20 6.36
N ASN A 67 -9.61 14.84 5.61
CA ASN A 67 -9.59 14.84 4.13
C ASN A 67 -8.21 15.22 3.56
N ARG A 68 -7.55 16.22 4.14
CA ARG A 68 -6.22 16.64 3.69
C ARG A 68 -5.12 15.61 4.00
N ALA A 69 -5.22 14.90 5.13
CA ALA A 69 -4.31 13.78 5.42
C ALA A 69 -4.50 12.64 4.41
N LEU A 70 -5.76 12.27 4.13
CA LEU A 70 -6.09 11.27 3.11
C LEU A 70 -5.49 11.63 1.75
N LEU A 71 -5.71 12.86 1.28
CA LEU A 71 -5.18 13.32 -0.01
C LEU A 71 -3.65 13.32 -0.06
N GLN A 72 -2.97 13.72 1.00
CA GLN A 72 -1.50 13.74 1.03
C GLN A 72 -0.91 12.33 1.05
N ILE A 73 -1.47 11.42 1.86
CA ILE A 73 -1.07 10.00 1.87
C ILE A 73 -1.33 9.39 0.48
N PHE A 74 -2.52 9.63 -0.09
CA PHE A 74 -2.89 9.11 -1.40
C PHE A 74 -1.95 9.62 -2.49
N LYS A 75 -1.63 10.92 -2.49
CA LYS A 75 -0.65 11.54 -3.39
C LYS A 75 0.72 10.87 -3.31
N CYS A 76 1.27 10.66 -2.11
CA CYS A 76 2.57 10.00 -1.94
C CYS A 76 2.57 8.58 -2.51
N LEU A 77 1.55 7.80 -2.17
CA LEU A 77 1.47 6.40 -2.60
C LEU A 77 1.24 6.28 -4.11
N VAL A 78 0.45 7.16 -4.71
CA VAL A 78 0.24 7.20 -6.16
C VAL A 78 1.52 7.57 -6.90
N ARG A 79 2.29 8.54 -6.40
CA ARG A 79 3.60 8.86 -6.97
C ARG A 79 4.56 7.68 -6.89
N ALA A 80 4.56 6.94 -5.78
CA ALA A 80 5.32 5.70 -5.69
C ALA A 80 4.87 4.68 -6.76
N CYS A 81 3.55 4.51 -6.97
CA CYS A 81 3.05 3.66 -8.06
C CYS A 81 3.54 4.11 -9.45
N MET A 82 3.64 5.42 -9.71
CA MET A 82 4.17 5.93 -10.98
C MET A 82 5.65 5.57 -11.15
N ASP A 83 6.46 5.71 -10.08
CA ASP A 83 7.87 5.33 -10.11
C ASP A 83 8.05 3.81 -10.30
N LEU A 84 7.13 2.98 -9.79
CA LEU A 84 7.12 1.53 -10.02
C LEU A 84 6.61 1.14 -11.41
N GLU A 85 5.67 1.90 -11.98
CA GLU A 85 5.15 1.68 -13.33
C GLU A 85 6.18 2.04 -14.40
N SER A 86 7.00 3.06 -14.16
CA SER A 86 8.03 3.53 -15.10
C SER A 86 9.34 3.83 -14.38
N PRO A 87 10.07 2.80 -13.92
CA PRO A 87 11.31 3.02 -13.20
C PRO A 87 12.39 3.63 -14.11
N ARG A 88 13.21 4.53 -13.56
CA ARG A 88 14.13 5.39 -14.33
C ARG A 88 15.30 4.65 -15.00
N ASN A 89 15.58 3.41 -14.61
CA ASN A 89 16.76 2.65 -15.03
C ASN A 89 16.47 1.66 -16.17
N GLY A 90 15.32 1.77 -16.85
CA GLY A 90 14.93 0.86 -17.92
C GLY A 90 14.55 -0.53 -17.44
N THR A 91 14.32 -0.70 -16.13
CA THR A 91 13.73 -1.92 -15.57
C THR A 91 12.27 -2.00 -15.97
N LEU A 92 11.73 -3.22 -15.98
CA LEU A 92 10.33 -3.45 -16.28
C LEU A 92 9.43 -2.86 -15.16
N PRO A 93 8.13 -2.67 -15.42
CA PRO A 93 7.18 -2.25 -14.39
C PRO A 93 7.20 -3.20 -13.20
N ILE A 94 7.18 -2.67 -11.98
CA ILE A 94 7.28 -3.45 -10.75
C ILE A 94 5.91 -3.56 -10.07
N VAL A 95 5.54 -4.78 -9.67
CA VAL A 95 4.41 -5.01 -8.75
C VAL A 95 4.99 -5.39 -7.40
N HIS A 96 4.56 -4.69 -6.34
CA HIS A 96 5.20 -4.79 -5.03
C HIS A 96 4.78 -6.03 -4.24
N PHE A 97 3.54 -6.50 -4.42
CA PHE A 97 2.91 -7.64 -3.71
C PHE A 97 2.82 -7.57 -2.17
N ASP A 98 3.48 -6.60 -1.54
CA ASP A 98 3.40 -6.32 -0.10
C ASP A 98 3.13 -4.84 0.19
N PHE A 99 2.27 -4.22 -0.61
CA PHE A 99 2.03 -2.78 -0.57
C PHE A 99 0.98 -2.45 0.52
N GLU A 100 1.37 -2.58 1.79
CA GLU A 100 0.51 -2.42 2.97
C GLU A 100 0.99 -1.31 3.94
N PRO A 101 0.13 -0.81 4.86
CA PRO A 101 0.46 0.28 5.80
C PRO A 101 1.71 0.10 6.64
N SER A 102 2.14 -1.14 6.94
CA SER A 102 3.39 -1.39 7.68
C SER A 102 4.63 -1.03 6.85
N ASN A 103 4.52 -1.08 5.53
CA ASN A 103 5.57 -0.80 4.57
C ASN A 103 5.55 0.65 4.06
N PHE A 104 4.65 1.49 4.58
CA PHE A 104 4.62 2.92 4.28
C PHE A 104 5.17 3.72 5.45
N LEU A 105 6.37 4.26 5.28
CA LEU A 105 7.15 4.85 6.37
C LEU A 105 7.17 6.37 6.28
N PHE A 106 6.92 7.02 7.41
CA PHE A 106 6.99 8.47 7.54
C PHE A 106 8.41 8.91 7.92
N GLY A 107 9.05 9.63 7.00
CA GLY A 107 10.42 10.14 7.13
C GLY A 107 10.46 11.59 7.64
N ASP A 108 11.36 12.38 7.09
CA ASP A 108 11.43 13.82 7.37
C ASP A 108 10.34 14.61 6.63
N ARG A 109 10.09 15.83 7.11
CA ARG A 109 9.32 16.83 6.36
C ARG A 109 10.23 17.46 5.33
N ASP A 110 9.65 17.87 4.21
CA ASP A 110 10.32 18.74 3.24
C ASP A 110 9.55 20.06 3.14
N ASP A 111 10.26 21.17 3.00
CA ASP A 111 9.63 22.51 3.03
C ASP A 111 8.84 22.82 1.75
N ALA A 112 8.94 21.99 0.70
CA ALA A 112 8.39 22.26 -0.62
C ALA A 112 7.03 21.58 -0.84
N GLU A 113 6.91 20.29 -0.55
CA GLU A 113 5.73 19.46 -0.80
C GLU A 113 5.06 18.99 0.50
N HIS A 114 5.86 18.83 1.57
CA HIS A 114 5.46 18.25 2.85
C HIS A 114 5.74 19.16 4.07
N PRO A 115 5.35 20.46 4.05
CA PRO A 115 5.71 21.39 5.13
C PRO A 115 5.02 21.07 6.47
N ILE A 116 3.90 20.35 6.44
CA ILE A 116 3.06 20.07 7.62
C ILE A 116 3.07 18.58 7.99
N MET A 117 2.80 17.69 7.03
CA MET A 117 2.84 16.24 7.22
C MET A 117 4.17 15.68 6.72
N PRO A 118 4.86 14.80 7.46
CA PRO A 118 6.09 14.15 7.00
C PRO A 118 5.90 13.39 5.67
N LEU A 119 6.96 13.29 4.88
CA LEU A 119 6.94 12.56 3.63
C LEU A 119 6.74 11.06 3.90
N LEU A 120 5.76 10.47 3.23
CA LEU A 120 5.49 9.03 3.26
C LEU A 120 6.25 8.34 2.11
N ARG A 121 6.98 7.28 2.42
CA ARG A 121 7.76 6.49 1.45
C ARG A 121 7.37 5.03 1.51
N VAL A 122 7.44 4.34 0.38
CA VAL A 122 7.25 2.89 0.31
C VAL A 122 8.56 2.19 0.64
N SER A 123 8.48 1.07 1.34
CA SER A 123 9.61 0.25 1.78
C SER A 123 9.30 -1.24 1.60
N ASP A 124 10.31 -2.07 1.87
CA ASP A 124 10.26 -3.54 1.82
C ASP A 124 9.84 -4.13 0.47
N PHE A 125 10.79 -4.13 -0.46
CA PHE A 125 10.65 -4.73 -1.78
C PHE A 125 10.89 -6.25 -1.78
N GLY A 126 10.91 -6.92 -0.62
CA GLY A 126 11.23 -8.35 -0.51
C GLY A 126 10.29 -9.27 -1.29
N LEU A 127 9.04 -8.84 -1.52
CA LEU A 127 8.07 -9.55 -2.36
C LEU A 127 7.84 -8.91 -3.73
N ALA A 128 8.52 -7.81 -4.05
CA ALA A 128 8.34 -7.14 -5.33
C ALA A 128 8.83 -8.00 -6.50
N GLU A 129 8.20 -7.82 -7.66
CA GLU A 129 8.56 -8.51 -8.91
C GLU A 129 8.48 -7.56 -10.09
N GLU A 130 9.46 -7.70 -10.99
CA GLU A 130 9.44 -7.07 -12.30
C GLU A 130 8.47 -7.83 -13.22
N MET A 131 7.54 -7.12 -13.84
CA MET A 131 6.52 -7.70 -14.71
C MET A 131 7.06 -7.82 -16.14
N PRO A 132 7.21 -9.04 -16.68
CA PRO A 132 7.56 -9.26 -18.09
C PRO A 132 6.67 -8.46 -19.03
N ALA A 133 7.25 -7.90 -20.09
CA ALA A 133 6.51 -7.14 -21.10
C ALA A 133 5.43 -7.98 -21.81
N ASP A 134 5.67 -9.29 -21.93
CA ASP A 134 4.73 -10.25 -22.50
C ASP A 134 4.38 -11.34 -21.47
N LEU A 135 3.42 -11.03 -20.61
CA LEU A 135 2.85 -11.99 -19.68
C LEU A 135 1.99 -13.06 -20.38
N GLN A 136 1.74 -12.99 -21.69
CA GLN A 136 0.99 -14.03 -22.42
C GLN A 136 1.89 -15.17 -22.91
N ASP A 137 3.21 -14.99 -22.87
CA ASP A 137 4.18 -16.03 -23.19
C ASP A 137 3.97 -17.25 -22.29
N LEU A 138 3.72 -18.42 -22.90
CA LEU A 138 3.50 -19.68 -22.19
C LEU A 138 4.65 -20.06 -21.25
N GLN A 139 5.87 -19.57 -21.48
CA GLN A 139 7.00 -19.77 -20.58
C GLN A 139 6.79 -19.08 -19.21
N GLN A 140 5.93 -18.07 -19.15
CA GLN A 140 5.56 -17.36 -17.91
C GLN A 140 4.50 -18.09 -17.09
N THR A 141 3.99 -19.24 -17.55
CA THR A 141 2.94 -20.01 -16.82
C THR A 141 3.32 -20.19 -15.36
N THR A 142 4.48 -20.79 -15.08
CA THR A 142 4.92 -21.07 -13.71
C THR A 142 5.14 -19.79 -12.91
N PHE A 143 5.65 -18.73 -13.55
CA PHE A 143 5.84 -17.43 -12.92
C PHE A 143 4.50 -16.85 -12.42
N ILE A 144 3.47 -16.77 -13.28
CA ILE A 144 2.15 -16.25 -12.92
C ILE A 144 1.47 -17.10 -11.84
N TRP A 145 1.59 -18.44 -11.92
CA TRP A 145 1.07 -19.34 -10.89
C TRP A 145 1.73 -19.12 -9.53
N ASN A 146 3.03 -18.78 -9.49
CA ASN A 146 3.71 -18.44 -8.24
C ASN A 146 3.21 -17.10 -7.67
N LEU A 147 2.93 -16.12 -8.52
CA LEU A 147 2.40 -14.82 -8.08
C LEU A 147 1.03 -14.94 -7.41
N ARG A 148 0.22 -15.96 -7.76
CA ARG A 148 -1.07 -16.25 -7.09
C ARG A 148 -0.94 -16.37 -5.57
N TRP A 149 0.19 -16.86 -5.07
CA TRP A 149 0.40 -17.10 -3.64
C TRP A 149 1.32 -16.07 -2.97
N ARG A 150 1.66 -15.01 -3.69
CA ARG A 150 2.64 -14.01 -3.24
C ARG A 150 1.95 -12.77 -2.67
N ALA A 151 1.62 -12.82 -1.39
CA ALA A 151 1.14 -11.68 -0.63
C ALA A 151 1.17 -12.01 0.87
N LYS A 152 1.08 -10.98 1.71
CA LYS A 152 0.72 -11.15 3.11
C LYS A 152 -0.77 -11.47 3.23
N ALA A 153 -1.14 -12.26 4.25
CA ALA A 153 -2.54 -12.54 4.56
C ALA A 153 -3.34 -11.22 4.69
N LEU A 154 -4.58 -11.21 4.18
CA LEU A 154 -5.49 -10.04 4.07
C LEU A 154 -5.13 -9.02 2.98
N TRP A 155 -3.97 -9.11 2.34
CA TRP A 155 -3.52 -8.18 1.29
C TRP A 155 -3.46 -8.81 -0.10
N PHE A 156 -4.18 -9.92 -0.29
CA PHE A 156 -4.29 -10.52 -1.61
C PHE A 156 -5.04 -9.58 -2.58
N LEU A 157 -4.57 -9.55 -3.81
CA LEU A 157 -5.18 -8.86 -4.94
C LEU A 157 -6.31 -9.70 -5.54
N PRO A 158 -7.36 -9.10 -6.13
CA PRO A 158 -8.37 -9.85 -6.88
C PRO A 158 -7.75 -10.76 -7.95
N GLU A 159 -6.65 -10.34 -8.57
CA GLU A 159 -5.86 -11.11 -9.53
C GLU A 159 -5.32 -12.44 -8.96
N GLN A 160 -5.25 -12.59 -7.63
CA GLN A 160 -4.77 -13.78 -6.93
C GLN A 160 -5.90 -14.71 -6.45
N PHE A 161 -7.10 -14.19 -6.24
CA PHE A 161 -8.18 -14.94 -5.59
C PHE A 161 -9.53 -14.95 -6.33
N SER A 162 -9.67 -14.24 -7.45
CA SER A 162 -10.93 -14.21 -8.18
C SER A 162 -11.37 -15.61 -8.61
N GLU A 163 -12.68 -15.80 -8.73
CA GLU A 163 -13.27 -17.09 -9.16
C GLU A 163 -12.84 -17.53 -10.56
N ASP A 164 -12.28 -16.62 -11.37
CA ASP A 164 -11.68 -16.96 -12.67
C ASP A 164 -10.64 -18.08 -12.56
N TRP A 165 -9.92 -18.15 -11.44
CA TRP A 165 -8.93 -19.19 -11.19
C TRP A 165 -9.50 -20.61 -11.17
N ASP A 166 -10.79 -20.79 -10.87
CA ASP A 166 -11.44 -22.11 -10.85
C ASP A 166 -11.63 -22.68 -12.26
N TYR A 167 -11.55 -21.83 -13.28
CA TYR A 167 -11.74 -22.17 -14.69
C TYR A 167 -10.41 -22.26 -15.46
N ILE A 168 -9.28 -21.94 -14.81
CA ILE A 168 -7.95 -21.95 -15.40
C ILE A 168 -7.21 -23.22 -15.01
N ASN A 169 -7.00 -24.11 -15.99
CA ASN A 169 -6.18 -25.32 -15.82
C ASN A 169 -4.82 -25.24 -16.56
N GLN A 170 -4.55 -24.12 -17.24
CA GLN A 170 -3.35 -23.90 -18.07
C GLN A 170 -2.75 -22.50 -17.78
N HIS A 171 -2.16 -21.85 -18.77
CA HIS A 171 -1.64 -20.50 -18.66
C HIS A 171 -2.80 -19.48 -18.47
N PRO A 172 -2.85 -18.69 -17.38
CA PRO A 172 -3.98 -17.81 -17.05
C PRO A 172 -4.36 -16.78 -18.12
N LEU A 173 -3.39 -16.33 -18.91
CA LEU A 173 -3.57 -15.28 -19.91
C LEU A 173 -3.51 -15.76 -21.37
N ALA A 174 -3.61 -17.07 -21.63
CA ALA A 174 -3.60 -17.57 -23.00
C ALA A 174 -4.89 -17.20 -23.74
N GLU A 175 -4.81 -16.91 -25.05
CA GLU A 175 -5.93 -16.42 -25.87
C GLU A 175 -7.18 -17.33 -25.84
N ASN A 176 -6.99 -18.63 -25.60
CA ASN A 176 -8.07 -19.64 -25.61
C ASN A 176 -8.66 -19.92 -24.21
N VAL A 177 -8.26 -19.19 -23.18
CA VAL A 177 -8.81 -19.37 -21.84
C VAL A 177 -10.15 -18.67 -21.75
N ASN A 178 -11.20 -19.45 -21.50
CA ASN A 178 -12.54 -18.93 -21.30
C ASN A 178 -12.80 -18.72 -19.80
N THR A 179 -12.41 -17.57 -19.29
CA THR A 179 -12.74 -17.13 -17.92
C THR A 179 -14.07 -16.38 -17.89
N HIS A 180 -14.70 -16.31 -16.71
CA HIS A 180 -15.92 -15.52 -16.54
C HIS A 180 -15.64 -14.01 -16.45
N GLY A 181 -14.41 -13.61 -16.07
CA GLY A 181 -13.90 -12.24 -16.04
C GLY A 181 -12.46 -12.10 -16.55
N GLU A 182 -12.01 -10.86 -16.75
CA GLU A 182 -10.61 -10.55 -17.08
C GLU A 182 -9.84 -10.16 -15.81
N VAL A 183 -9.73 -11.06 -14.82
CA VAL A 183 -9.14 -10.75 -13.51
C VAL A 183 -7.92 -11.64 -13.18
N ALA A 184 -8.08 -12.97 -13.18
CA ALA A 184 -7.05 -13.89 -12.69
C ALA A 184 -5.71 -13.73 -13.42
N GLY A 185 -4.62 -13.62 -12.66
CA GLY A 185 -3.25 -13.57 -13.19
C GLY A 185 -2.86 -12.29 -13.93
N ARG A 186 -3.76 -11.30 -14.03
CA ARG A 186 -3.52 -10.03 -14.75
C ARG A 186 -2.79 -9.01 -13.88
N PHE A 187 -1.61 -9.40 -13.40
CA PHE A 187 -0.73 -8.56 -12.60
C PHE A 187 -0.13 -7.42 -13.43
N GLY A 188 0.03 -6.26 -12.81
CA GLY A 188 0.67 -5.10 -13.44
C GLY A 188 0.56 -3.85 -12.57
N PRO A 189 0.85 -2.66 -13.12
CA PRO A 189 0.76 -1.40 -12.37
C PRO A 189 -0.58 -1.18 -11.65
N ALA A 190 -1.69 -1.65 -12.25
CA ALA A 190 -3.03 -1.60 -11.66
C ALA A 190 -3.18 -2.43 -10.37
N SER A 191 -2.32 -3.43 -10.14
CA SER A 191 -2.27 -4.19 -8.89
C SER A 191 -1.79 -3.32 -7.73
N ASN A 192 -0.75 -2.51 -7.94
CA ASN A 192 -0.31 -1.54 -6.92
C ASN A 192 -1.42 -0.51 -6.63
N ILE A 193 -2.17 -0.07 -7.65
CA ILE A 193 -3.31 0.85 -7.48
C ILE A 193 -4.39 0.25 -6.56
N TYR A 194 -4.67 -1.05 -6.66
CA TYR A 194 -5.61 -1.71 -5.75
C TYR A 194 -5.12 -1.64 -4.30
N HIS A 195 -3.85 -1.96 -4.06
CA HIS A 195 -3.27 -1.86 -2.72
C HIS A 195 -3.27 -0.44 -2.17
N VAL A 196 -3.00 0.58 -3.00
CA VAL A 196 -3.18 1.99 -2.61
C VAL A 196 -4.62 2.24 -2.18
N GLY A 197 -5.59 1.81 -2.99
CA GLY A 197 -7.01 1.91 -2.66
C GLY A 197 -7.33 1.26 -1.30
N LEU A 198 -6.77 0.08 -1.04
CA LEU A 198 -7.00 -0.66 0.18
C LEU A 198 -6.38 0.02 1.41
N ALA A 199 -5.20 0.61 1.24
CA ALA A 199 -4.55 1.40 2.27
C ALA A 199 -5.35 2.65 2.63
N ILE A 200 -5.84 3.39 1.63
CA ILE A 200 -6.68 4.58 1.88
C ILE A 200 -8.05 4.16 2.44
N TRP A 201 -8.60 3.01 2.05
CA TRP A 201 -9.79 2.44 2.67
C TRP A 201 -9.55 2.19 4.18
N CYS A 202 -8.40 1.63 4.58
CA CYS A 202 -8.04 1.48 6.00
C CYS A 202 -7.97 2.84 6.72
N CYS A 203 -7.48 3.89 6.05
CA CYS A 203 -7.47 5.25 6.59
C CYS A 203 -8.86 5.86 6.77
N ILE A 204 -9.83 5.48 5.94
CA ILE A 204 -11.22 5.93 6.02
C ILE A 204 -11.97 5.16 7.11
N THR A 205 -11.83 3.84 7.15
CA THR A 205 -12.61 2.97 8.03
C THR A 205 -11.98 2.79 9.41
N GLY A 206 -10.67 3.03 9.54
CA GLY A 206 -9.89 2.70 10.73
C GLY A 206 -9.81 1.19 10.98
N GLN A 207 -10.04 0.36 9.95
CA GLN A 207 -10.06 -1.09 10.02
C GLN A 207 -8.94 -1.69 9.17
N MET A 208 -8.47 -2.87 9.57
CA MET A 208 -7.67 -3.72 8.68
C MET A 208 -8.60 -4.35 7.63
N PRO A 209 -8.09 -4.68 6.43
CA PRO A 209 -8.86 -5.42 5.45
C PRO A 209 -9.37 -6.72 6.09
N MET A 210 -10.64 -7.05 5.84
CA MET A 210 -11.13 -8.39 6.15
C MET A 210 -10.66 -9.36 5.08
N LEU A 211 -10.78 -10.67 5.34
CA LEU A 211 -10.56 -11.69 4.32
C LEU A 211 -11.35 -11.33 3.05
N PRO A 212 -10.82 -11.64 1.85
CA PRO A 212 -11.45 -11.25 0.60
C PRO A 212 -12.94 -11.61 0.56
N THR A 213 -13.79 -10.60 0.68
CA THR A 213 -15.25 -10.73 0.53
C THR A 213 -15.61 -10.58 -0.94
N LYS A 214 -16.72 -11.15 -1.40
CA LYS A 214 -17.19 -10.90 -2.77
C LYS A 214 -17.38 -9.38 -3.02
N PRO A 215 -16.99 -8.86 -4.20
CA PRO A 215 -17.17 -7.46 -4.51
C PRO A 215 -18.66 -7.14 -4.61
N THR A 216 -19.00 -5.86 -4.40
CA THR A 216 -20.36 -5.35 -4.52
C THR A 216 -20.45 -4.36 -5.67
N THR A 217 -21.65 -4.19 -6.21
CA THR A 217 -21.86 -3.34 -7.38
C THR A 217 -22.02 -1.88 -7.01
N PHE A 218 -21.38 -0.98 -7.76
CA PHE A 218 -21.70 0.44 -7.75
C PHE A 218 -21.79 0.99 -9.18
N ARG A 219 -22.50 2.11 -9.34
CA ARG A 219 -22.61 2.82 -10.61
C ARG A 219 -21.60 3.95 -10.65
N ASP A 220 -20.77 3.95 -11.69
CA ASP A 220 -19.77 4.99 -11.88
C ASP A 220 -20.38 6.28 -12.47
N ASP A 221 -19.59 7.36 -12.54
CA ASP A 221 -20.05 8.68 -13.02
C ASP A 221 -20.57 8.67 -14.44
N ASP A 222 -19.98 7.84 -15.29
CA ASP A 222 -20.40 7.62 -16.67
C ASP A 222 -21.62 6.69 -16.79
N GLY A 223 -22.15 6.19 -15.66
CA GLY A 223 -23.27 5.25 -15.61
C GLY A 223 -22.86 3.78 -15.72
N THR A 224 -21.57 3.49 -15.90
CA THR A 224 -21.08 2.11 -16.03
C THR A 224 -21.19 1.36 -14.71
N MET A 225 -21.64 0.10 -14.76
CA MET A 225 -21.67 -0.76 -13.57
C MET A 225 -20.27 -1.34 -13.30
N CYS A 226 -19.82 -1.27 -12.05
CA CYS A 226 -18.53 -1.74 -11.59
C CYS A 226 -18.71 -2.66 -10.38
N TYR A 227 -17.80 -3.63 -10.22
CA TYR A 227 -17.72 -4.50 -9.03
C TYR A 227 -16.50 -4.07 -8.23
N SER A 228 -16.71 -3.63 -6.98
CA SER A 228 -15.65 -3.13 -6.12
C SER A 228 -15.74 -3.70 -4.71
N TYR A 229 -14.57 -3.88 -4.10
CA TYR A 229 -14.39 -4.38 -2.75
C TYR A 229 -14.57 -3.30 -1.68
N GLY A 230 -14.73 -2.03 -2.07
CA GLY A 230 -14.81 -0.90 -1.13
C GLY A 230 -16.14 -0.14 -1.13
N CYS A 231 -17.22 -0.67 -1.70
CA CYS A 231 -18.46 0.12 -1.83
C CYS A 231 -19.09 0.54 -0.49
N ASP A 232 -18.72 -0.10 0.62
CA ASP A 232 -19.18 0.25 1.97
C ASP A 232 -18.85 1.71 2.33
N ILE A 233 -17.72 2.23 1.87
CA ILE A 233 -17.36 3.63 2.14
C ILE A 233 -18.27 4.62 1.40
N LEU A 234 -19.11 4.19 0.44
CA LEU A 234 -20.07 5.09 -0.20
C LEU A 234 -21.26 5.48 0.69
N ASP A 235 -21.43 4.86 1.86
CA ASP A 235 -22.46 5.24 2.83
C ASP A 235 -22.20 6.66 3.39
N ASP A 236 -23.04 7.62 2.98
CA ASP A 236 -22.97 9.01 3.45
C ASP A 236 -23.31 9.16 4.94
N GLY A 237 -24.09 8.23 5.52
CA GLY A 237 -24.41 8.25 6.94
C GLY A 237 -23.22 7.86 7.81
N GLN A 238 -22.41 6.90 7.36
CA GLN A 238 -21.24 6.43 8.12
C GLN A 238 -19.96 7.22 7.78
N TYR A 239 -19.75 7.55 6.51
CA TYR A 239 -18.49 8.13 6.01
C TYR A 239 -18.66 9.49 5.32
N GLY A 240 -19.79 10.17 5.55
CA GLY A 240 -20.09 11.47 4.95
C GLY A 240 -19.15 12.61 5.36
N SER A 241 -18.35 12.44 6.41
CA SER A 241 -17.27 13.37 6.79
C SER A 241 -16.09 13.33 5.81
N VAL A 242 -15.92 12.23 5.08
CA VAL A 242 -14.92 12.10 4.02
C VAL A 242 -15.53 12.54 2.70
N ASP A 243 -14.80 13.38 1.99
CA ASP A 243 -15.22 13.93 0.72
C ASP A 243 -15.60 12.84 -0.27
N ARG A 244 -16.74 13.04 -0.93
CA ARG A 244 -17.32 12.05 -1.85
C ARG A 244 -16.40 11.70 -3.01
N GLU A 245 -15.63 12.63 -3.55
CA GLU A 245 -14.69 12.31 -4.64
C GLU A 245 -13.52 11.45 -4.16
N ILE A 246 -13.02 11.69 -2.93
CA ILE A 246 -11.99 10.83 -2.32
C ILE A 246 -12.53 9.41 -2.19
N ARG A 247 -13.73 9.27 -1.61
CA ARG A 247 -14.37 7.96 -1.44
C ARG A 247 -14.58 7.25 -2.77
N ARG A 248 -15.06 7.95 -3.80
CA ARG A 248 -15.22 7.36 -5.14
C ARG A 248 -13.90 6.99 -5.80
N ALA A 249 -12.85 7.80 -5.66
CA ALA A 249 -11.53 7.46 -6.18
C ALA A 249 -11.00 6.17 -5.53
N VAL A 250 -11.17 6.01 -4.22
CA VAL A 250 -10.81 4.78 -3.48
C VAL A 250 -11.62 3.58 -3.97
N VAL A 251 -12.94 3.71 -4.11
CA VAL A 251 -13.81 2.64 -4.62
C VAL A 251 -13.41 2.21 -6.04
N ARG A 252 -13.00 3.16 -6.90
CA ARG A 252 -12.49 2.86 -8.25
C ARG A 252 -11.14 2.13 -8.21
N CYS A 253 -10.25 2.45 -7.27
CA CYS A 253 -9.01 1.70 -7.07
C CYS A 253 -9.28 0.25 -6.67
N LEU A 254 -10.34 0.04 -5.87
CA LEU A 254 -10.77 -1.26 -5.37
C LEU A 254 -11.69 -2.03 -6.33
N VAL A 255 -11.79 -1.61 -7.60
CA VAL A 255 -12.50 -2.37 -8.64
C VAL A 255 -11.79 -3.69 -8.87
N GLU A 256 -12.57 -4.77 -8.95
CA GLU A 256 -12.07 -6.13 -9.14
C GLU A 256 -11.18 -6.24 -10.39
N GLU A 257 -11.69 -5.75 -11.51
CA GLU A 257 -11.05 -5.86 -12.81
C GLU A 257 -9.90 -4.85 -12.97
N PRO A 258 -8.63 -5.29 -13.11
CA PRO A 258 -7.47 -4.41 -13.07
C PRO A 258 -7.48 -3.32 -14.14
N ARG A 259 -7.91 -3.64 -15.37
CA ARG A 259 -7.97 -2.69 -16.49
C ARG A 259 -8.96 -1.53 -16.27
N ARG A 260 -9.91 -1.69 -15.35
CA ARG A 260 -10.93 -0.67 -15.03
C ARG A 260 -10.54 0.21 -13.85
N ARG A 261 -9.44 -0.10 -13.16
CA ARG A 261 -8.87 0.76 -12.12
C ARG A 261 -8.31 2.04 -12.75
N PRO A 262 -8.35 3.18 -12.03
CA PRO A 262 -7.84 4.45 -12.54
C PRO A 262 -6.33 4.39 -12.79
N LYS A 263 -5.84 5.25 -13.69
CA LYS A 263 -4.40 5.42 -13.86
C LYS A 263 -3.81 6.22 -12.70
N ALA A 264 -2.55 5.96 -12.38
CA ALA A 264 -1.85 6.69 -11.33
C ALA A 264 -1.88 8.22 -11.59
N GLN A 265 -1.70 8.64 -12.85
CA GLN A 265 -1.77 10.05 -13.23
C GLN A 265 -3.14 10.68 -12.91
N ASP A 266 -4.25 9.99 -13.19
CA ASP A 266 -5.59 10.52 -12.93
C ASP A 266 -5.82 10.76 -11.42
N LEU A 267 -5.29 9.85 -10.59
CA LEU A 267 -5.36 9.96 -9.13
C LEU A 267 -4.45 11.07 -8.60
N LEU A 268 -3.26 11.25 -9.18
CA LEU A 268 -2.35 12.34 -8.83
C LEU A 268 -3.00 13.70 -9.13
N ASP A 269 -3.56 13.85 -10.33
CA ASP A 269 -4.26 15.06 -10.75
C ASP A 269 -5.46 15.35 -9.84
N LEU A 270 -6.19 14.33 -9.41
CA LEU A 270 -7.24 14.47 -8.40
C LEU A 270 -6.65 14.98 -7.08
N CYS A 271 -5.61 14.36 -6.56
CA CYS A 271 -5.02 14.75 -5.28
C CYS A 271 -4.53 16.20 -5.31
N GLU A 272 -3.75 16.58 -6.33
CA GLU A 272 -3.16 17.91 -6.45
C GLU A 272 -4.22 19.01 -6.62
N ARG A 273 -5.25 18.77 -7.46
CA ARG A 273 -6.38 19.71 -7.59
C ARG A 273 -7.10 19.91 -6.26
N ARG A 274 -7.34 18.83 -5.51
CA ARG A 274 -8.10 18.86 -4.26
C ARG A 274 -7.32 19.50 -3.11
N ILE A 275 -6.03 19.22 -3.02
CA ILE A 275 -5.12 19.89 -2.06
C ILE A 275 -5.06 21.39 -2.36
N THR A 276 -4.88 21.76 -3.63
CA THR A 276 -4.82 23.18 -4.05
C THR A 276 -6.13 23.91 -3.74
N ALA A 277 -7.27 23.30 -4.05
CA ALA A 277 -8.58 23.89 -3.77
C ALA A 277 -8.86 24.05 -2.26
N ALA A 278 -8.37 23.13 -1.42
CA ALA A 278 -8.46 23.27 0.03
C ALA A 278 -7.61 24.45 0.53
N ALA A 279 -6.35 24.54 0.09
CA ALA A 279 -5.45 25.64 0.46
C ALA A 279 -6.02 27.03 0.09
N GLN A 280 -6.69 27.14 -1.06
CA GLN A 280 -7.30 28.39 -1.52
C GLN A 280 -8.55 28.80 -0.73
N ARG A 281 -9.38 27.86 -0.31
CA ARG A 281 -10.63 28.16 0.43
C ARG A 281 -10.35 28.57 1.87
N ASP A 282 -9.44 27.87 2.53
CA ASP A 282 -9.25 27.98 3.97
C ASP A 282 -7.96 28.75 4.34
N GLY A 283 -7.29 29.37 3.36
CA GLY A 283 -6.03 30.11 3.60
C GLY A 283 -4.94 29.23 4.20
N ASP A 284 -4.91 27.96 3.81
CA ASP A 284 -4.10 26.87 4.38
C ASP A 284 -4.40 26.48 5.84
N THR A 285 -5.46 27.04 6.45
CA THR A 285 -5.83 26.75 7.84
C THR A 285 -6.76 25.54 7.96
N ASP A 286 -6.21 24.34 7.75
CA ASP A 286 -6.94 23.10 8.01
C ASP A 286 -6.71 22.65 9.47
N GLN A 287 -7.51 23.19 10.39
CA GLN A 287 -7.35 22.93 11.83
C GLN A 287 -7.44 21.45 12.21
N ASP A 288 -8.23 20.66 11.49
CA ASP A 288 -8.37 19.23 11.74
C ASP A 288 -7.11 18.49 11.27
N PHE A 289 -6.56 18.86 10.13
CA PHE A 289 -5.27 18.35 9.64
C PHE A 289 -4.09 18.76 10.51
N ASP A 290 -4.03 20.02 10.95
CA ASP A 290 -2.97 20.52 11.83
C ASP A 290 -3.00 19.84 13.20
N ARG A 291 -4.21 19.66 13.75
CA ARG A 291 -4.44 18.91 14.98
C ARG A 291 -4.00 17.46 14.80
N TRP A 292 -4.42 16.82 13.71
CA TRP A 292 -4.02 15.45 13.41
C TRP A 292 -2.50 15.31 13.29
N CYS A 293 -1.82 16.19 12.56
CA CYS A 293 -0.37 16.17 12.43
C CYS A 293 0.33 16.37 13.79
N SER A 294 -0.16 17.32 14.57
CA SER A 294 0.39 17.65 15.90
C SER A 294 0.17 16.54 16.91
N GLN A 295 -0.93 15.78 16.82
CA GLN A 295 -1.18 14.65 17.71
C GLN A 295 -0.39 13.41 17.26
N THR A 296 -0.44 13.11 15.96
CA THR A 296 0.14 11.91 15.37
C THR A 296 1.66 11.91 15.45
N PHE A 297 2.30 13.00 15.02
CA PHE A 297 3.75 13.06 14.80
C PHE A 297 4.52 13.81 15.91
N ARG A 298 3.90 14.10 17.05
CA ARG A 298 4.59 14.72 18.20
C ARG A 298 5.56 13.79 18.89
N ASP A 299 5.13 12.54 19.09
CA ASP A 299 5.89 11.51 19.79
C ASP A 299 6.26 10.40 18.81
N PRO A 300 7.39 9.70 19.02
CA PRO A 300 7.73 8.53 18.22
C PRO A 300 6.58 7.50 18.25
N PRO A 301 6.47 6.67 17.19
CA PRO A 301 5.44 5.63 17.14
C PRO A 301 5.51 4.76 18.40
N MET A 302 4.35 4.30 18.89
CA MET A 302 4.37 3.28 19.94
C MET A 302 5.15 2.07 19.40
N PRO A 303 6.05 1.47 20.21
CA PRO A 303 6.67 0.21 19.82
C PRO A 303 5.57 -0.75 19.43
N GLU A 304 5.67 -1.36 18.25
CA GLU A 304 4.77 -2.44 17.87
C GLU A 304 4.95 -3.57 18.89
N SER A 305 4.13 -3.57 19.95
CA SER A 305 3.96 -4.78 20.72
C SER A 305 3.30 -5.75 19.75
N LEU A 306 3.95 -6.89 19.51
CA LEU A 306 3.46 -8.06 18.76
C LEU A 306 2.03 -8.54 19.15
N ALA A 307 1.36 -7.88 20.10
CA ALA A 307 0.08 -8.24 20.68
C ALA A 307 -1.04 -7.18 20.52
N ALA A 308 -0.85 -6.06 19.81
CA ALA A 308 -1.86 -4.99 19.77
C ALA A 308 -2.87 -5.07 18.61
N LEU A 309 -2.70 -6.01 17.68
CA LEU A 309 -3.74 -6.41 16.71
C LEU A 309 -4.08 -7.85 17.04
N ASN A 310 -5.02 -8.08 17.94
CA ASN A 310 -5.48 -9.41 18.35
C ASN A 310 -6.02 -10.16 17.11
N PRO A 311 -5.25 -11.07 16.48
CA PRO A 311 -5.78 -11.93 15.44
C PRO A 311 -6.45 -13.04 16.23
N GLY A 312 -7.78 -12.97 16.37
CA GLY A 312 -8.51 -14.03 17.04
C GLY A 312 -8.07 -15.39 16.48
N ASN A 313 -7.39 -16.17 17.32
CA ASN A 313 -6.96 -17.56 17.13
C ASN A 313 -7.02 -18.06 15.68
N LEU A 314 -5.90 -17.94 14.97
CA LEU A 314 -5.63 -18.80 13.83
C LEU A 314 -4.40 -19.63 14.20
N SER A 315 -4.68 -20.88 14.59
CA SER A 315 -3.69 -21.93 14.84
C SER A 315 -2.78 -22.09 13.63
N ASP A 316 -1.47 -22.15 13.90
CA ASP A 316 -0.41 -22.44 12.92
C ASP A 316 -0.73 -23.68 12.08
N GLY A 317 -1.20 -23.43 10.87
CA GLY A 317 -1.31 -24.34 9.76
C GLY A 317 -1.40 -23.49 8.49
N PRO A 318 -1.02 -24.01 7.32
CA PRO A 318 -1.31 -23.33 6.05
C PRO A 318 -2.83 -23.25 5.93
N ILE A 319 -3.38 -22.10 6.28
CA ILE A 319 -4.78 -21.78 6.02
C ILE A 319 -4.83 -21.53 4.52
N ASP A 320 -5.47 -22.44 3.80
CA ASP A 320 -5.98 -22.16 2.48
C ASP A 320 -7.10 -21.11 2.66
N PRO A 321 -6.89 -19.82 2.30
CA PRO A 321 -7.91 -18.80 2.49
C PRO A 321 -9.06 -18.96 1.48
N PHE A 322 -9.01 -20.00 0.63
CA PHE A 322 -9.96 -20.28 -0.45
C PHE A 322 -10.70 -21.61 -0.26
N GLN A 323 -10.69 -22.19 0.96
CA GLN A 323 -11.57 -23.29 1.39
C GLN A 323 -12.71 -22.82 2.30
#